data_AF-A0AAV8EW88-F1
#
_entry.id   AF-A0AAV8EW88-F1
#
_cell.length_a   1.000
_cell.length_b   1.000
_cell.length_c   1.000
_cell.angle_alpha   90.00
_cell.angle_beta   90.00
_cell.angle_gamma   90.00
#
_symmetry.space_group_name_H-M   'P 1'
#
loop_
_entity.id
_entity.type
_entity.pdbx_description
1 polymer ?
#
loop_
_entity_poly.entity_id
_entity_poly.type
_entity_poly.pdbx_seq_one_letter_code
_entity_poly.pdbx_strand_id
1 'polypeptide(L)'
;MLMRPEQMAAKNKCVELGDLDRLSNLPDEILHRIIPFMKVRHTVQTCILSKRWKNLWRQLPYLNFNHVDFRNSCQFDRFVDSFLKHRGTSGIKTFHLLLFSLP
;
A
#
# COMPACT_ATOMS: atom_id res chain seq x y z
N MET A 1 -9.98 62.93 6.06
CA MET A 1 -9.24 61.90 5.30
C MET A 1 -9.56 60.55 5.94
N LEU A 2 -10.64 59.89 5.52
CA LEU A 2 -11.11 58.62 6.10
C LEU A 2 -10.54 57.45 5.28
N MET A 3 -9.80 56.55 5.93
CA MET A 3 -9.34 55.29 5.33
C MET A 3 -10.54 54.35 5.11
N ARG A 4 -10.59 53.68 3.95
CA ARG A 4 -11.65 52.70 3.64
C ARG A 4 -11.35 51.35 4.31
N PRO A 5 -12.35 50.67 4.89
CA PRO A 5 -12.17 49.43 5.64
C PRO A 5 -12.12 48.16 4.75
N GLU A 6 -11.64 48.27 3.51
CA GLU A 6 -11.76 47.19 2.50
C GLU A 6 -10.55 46.23 2.43
N GLN A 7 -9.64 46.26 3.41
CA GLN A 7 -8.38 45.48 3.33
C GLN A 7 -8.23 44.39 4.41
N MET A 8 -9.30 43.99 5.09
CA MET A 8 -9.26 42.89 6.08
C MET A 8 -9.88 41.57 5.60
N ALA A 9 -9.85 41.29 4.30
CA ALA A 9 -10.13 39.94 3.81
C ALA A 9 -8.82 39.14 3.79
N ALA A 10 -8.31 38.77 4.97
CA ALA A 10 -7.36 37.68 5.07
C ALA A 10 -8.08 36.43 4.57
N LYS A 11 -7.81 36.08 3.30
CA LYS A 11 -8.36 34.91 2.63
C LYS A 11 -7.72 33.68 3.25
N ASN A 12 -8.18 33.30 4.43
CA ASN A 12 -7.91 32.01 5.01
C ASN A 12 -8.58 30.98 4.09
N LYS A 13 -7.79 30.47 3.14
CA LYS A 13 -8.15 29.27 2.41
C LYS A 13 -8.17 28.17 3.46
N CYS A 14 -9.36 27.88 3.99
CA CYS A 14 -9.60 26.62 4.67
C CYS A 14 -9.20 25.53 3.68
N VAL A 15 -8.07 24.90 3.91
CA VAL A 15 -7.72 23.68 3.20
C VAL A 15 -8.82 22.71 3.59
N GLU A 16 -9.73 22.41 2.66
CA GLU A 16 -10.66 21.33 2.85
C GLU A 16 -9.82 20.08 3.15
N LEU A 17 -9.91 19.60 4.39
CA LEU A 17 -9.28 18.36 4.85
C LEU A 17 -10.01 17.12 4.28
N GLY A 18 -10.94 17.33 3.36
CA GLY A 18 -11.52 16.29 2.54
C GLY A 18 -10.55 15.96 1.41
N ASP A 19 -10.07 14.72 1.39
CA ASP A 19 -9.29 14.12 0.30
C ASP A 19 -7.77 14.37 0.29
N LEU A 20 -7.15 14.61 1.45
CA LEU A 20 -5.71 14.35 1.55
C LEU A 20 -5.50 12.83 1.62
N ASP A 21 -5.14 12.21 0.50
CA ASP A 21 -4.66 10.82 0.46
C ASP A 21 -3.37 10.69 1.29
N ARG A 22 -3.58 10.41 2.58
CA ARG A 22 -2.51 10.34 3.58
C ARG A 22 -1.50 9.25 3.26
N LEU A 23 -1.91 8.18 2.57
CA LEU A 23 -1.04 7.08 2.19
C LEU A 23 -0.11 7.49 1.04
N SER A 24 -0.62 8.26 0.08
CA SER A 24 0.21 8.82 -1.00
C SER A 24 1.13 9.96 -0.56
N ASN A 25 0.81 10.64 0.54
CA ASN A 25 1.64 11.71 1.11
C ASN A 25 2.80 11.20 1.98
N LEU A 26 2.86 9.90 2.30
CA LEU A 26 3.97 9.33 3.05
C LEU A 26 5.25 9.27 2.19
N PRO A 27 6.43 9.54 2.76
CA PRO A 27 7.71 9.27 2.10
C PRO A 27 7.88 7.77 1.79
N ASP A 28 8.55 7.43 0.69
CA ASP A 28 8.75 6.02 0.28
C ASP A 28 9.45 5.21 1.37
N GLU A 29 10.36 5.81 2.13
CA GLU A 29 11.07 5.17 3.26
C GLU A 29 10.11 4.64 4.34
N ILE A 30 9.04 5.38 4.64
CA ILE A 30 8.03 4.98 5.61
C ILE A 30 7.18 3.86 5.02
N LEU A 31 6.83 3.95 3.73
CA LEU A 31 6.10 2.90 3.03
C LEU A 31 6.91 1.60 2.97
N HIS A 32 8.22 1.68 2.71
CA HIS A 32 9.15 0.55 2.75
C HIS A 32 9.24 -0.10 4.14
N ARG A 33 9.00 0.66 5.22
CA ARG A 33 8.91 0.09 6.57
C ARG A 33 7.55 -0.55 6.82
N ILE A 34 6.45 0.05 6.40
CA ILE A 34 5.09 -0.45 6.68
C ILE A 34 4.78 -1.72 5.88
N ILE A 35 5.09 -1.73 4.59
CA ILE A 35 4.65 -2.78 3.68
C ILE A 35 5.14 -4.19 4.08
N PRO A 36 6.39 -4.42 4.54
CA PRO A 36 6.83 -5.73 5.02
C PRO A 36 6.05 -6.30 6.21
N PHE A 37 5.39 -5.46 7.01
CA PHE A 37 4.54 -5.92 8.12
C PHE A 37 3.16 -6.40 7.64
N MET A 38 2.82 -6.16 6.38
CA MET A 38 1.52 -6.55 5.82
C MET A 38 1.60 -7.92 5.14
N LYS A 39 0.54 -8.71 5.33
CA LYS A 39 0.31 -9.92 4.53
C LYS A 39 0.13 -9.53 3.06
N VAL A 40 0.63 -10.35 2.14
CA VAL A 40 0.62 -10.06 0.69
C VAL A 40 -0.79 -9.72 0.17
N ARG A 41 -1.82 -10.42 0.66
CA ARG A 41 -3.22 -10.14 0.32
C ARG A 41 -3.65 -8.71 0.65
N HIS A 42 -3.30 -8.23 1.84
CA HIS A 42 -3.63 -6.86 2.28
C HIS A 42 -2.82 -5.83 1.50
N THR A 43 -1.55 -6.12 1.22
CA THR A 43 -0.70 -5.24 0.41
C THR A 43 -1.32 -4.98 -0.96
N VAL A 44 -1.77 -6.03 -1.66
CA VAL A 44 -2.43 -5.89 -2.98
C VAL A 44 -3.72 -5.07 -2.87
N GLN A 45 -4.52 -5.27 -1.83
CA GLN A 45 -5.74 -4.49 -1.62
C GLN A 45 -5.45 -3.00 -1.39
N THR A 46 -4.42 -2.68 -0.59
CA THR A 46 -4.02 -1.28 -0.35
C THR A 46 -3.45 -0.58 -1.58
N CYS A 47 -3.08 -1.32 -2.64
CA CYS A 47 -2.63 -0.72 -3.91
C CYS A 47 -3.73 0.03 -4.65
N ILE A 48 -5.00 -0.24 -4.33
CA ILE A 48 -6.14 0.49 -4.89
C ILE A 48 -6.19 1.91 -4.30
N LEU A 49 -5.72 2.08 -3.07
CA LEU A 49 -5.76 3.36 -2.35
C LEU A 49 -4.64 4.31 -2.76
N SER A 50 -3.53 3.80 -3.31
CA SER A 50 -2.41 4.65 -3.74
C SER A 50 -1.64 4.03 -4.91
N LYS A 51 -1.47 4.83 -5.98
CA LYS A 51 -0.66 4.45 -7.15
C LYS A 51 0.82 4.20 -6.77
N ARG A 52 1.36 4.93 -5.79
CA ARG A 52 2.73 4.72 -5.29
C ARG A 52 2.87 3.37 -4.61
N TRP A 53 1.89 2.99 -3.78
CA TRP A 53 1.87 1.67 -3.15
C TRP A 53 1.90 0.53 -4.17
N LYS A 54 1.16 0.68 -5.28
CA LYS A 54 1.16 -0.29 -6.40
C LYS A 54 2.57 -0.53 -6.98
N ASN A 55 3.43 0.48 -7.00
CA ASN A 55 4.79 0.34 -7.53
C ASN A 55 5.73 -0.26 -6.48
N LEU A 56 5.60 0.15 -5.22
CA LEU A 56 6.46 -0.28 -4.13
C LEU A 56 6.29 -1.77 -3.79
N TRP A 57 5.07 -2.31 -3.79
CA TRP A 57 4.89 -3.73 -3.43
C TRP A 57 5.59 -4.70 -4.41
N ARG A 58 5.69 -4.30 -5.69
CA ARG A 58 6.39 -5.08 -6.73
C ARG A 58 7.88 -5.19 -6.46
N GLN A 59 8.44 -4.20 -5.76
CA GLN A 59 9.86 -4.13 -5.42
C GLN A 59 10.19 -4.78 -4.07
N LEU A 60 9.20 -5.32 -3.35
CA LEU A 60 9.48 -5.88 -2.02
C LEU A 60 10.42 -7.07 -2.11
N PRO A 61 11.42 -7.17 -1.22
CA PRO A 61 12.21 -8.38 -1.13
C PRO A 61 11.44 -9.52 -0.48
N TYR A 62 10.41 -9.21 0.31
CA TYR A 62 9.73 -10.11 1.22
C TYR A 62 8.29 -10.37 0.77
N LEU A 63 7.96 -11.65 0.55
CA LEU A 63 6.60 -12.10 0.27
C LEU A 63 6.19 -13.15 1.31
N ASN A 64 5.08 -12.88 2.01
CA ASN A 64 4.49 -13.79 2.99
C ASN A 64 3.09 -14.18 2.53
N PHE A 65 2.97 -15.43 2.06
CA PHE A 65 1.69 -16.05 1.74
C PHE A 65 1.34 -17.06 2.82
N ASN A 66 0.15 -16.91 3.41
CA ASN A 66 -0.36 -17.84 4.40
C ASN A 66 -1.64 -18.50 3.88
N HIS A 67 -1.62 -19.84 3.82
CA HIS A 67 -2.76 -20.62 3.33
C HIS A 67 -4.03 -20.42 4.17
N VAL A 68 -3.92 -20.07 5.46
CA VAL A 68 -5.09 -19.83 6.34
C VAL A 68 -5.91 -18.60 5.94
N ASP A 69 -5.31 -17.69 5.17
CA ASP A 69 -6.02 -16.52 4.66
C ASP A 69 -6.97 -16.87 3.50
N PHE A 70 -7.01 -18.14 3.07
CA PHE A 70 -7.77 -18.60 1.92
C PHE A 70 -8.71 -19.75 2.31
N ARG A 71 -9.86 -19.82 1.63
CA ARG A 71 -10.89 -20.83 1.92
C ARG A 71 -10.45 -22.25 1.55
N ASN A 72 -9.57 -22.40 0.57
CA ASN A 72 -9.00 -23.67 0.11
C ASN A 72 -7.73 -23.44 -0.72
N SER A 73 -7.00 -24.52 -0.98
CA SER A 73 -5.76 -24.53 -1.77
C SER A 73 -5.95 -23.98 -3.19
N CYS A 74 -7.02 -24.35 -3.87
CA CYS A 74 -7.30 -23.87 -5.22
C CYS A 74 -7.45 -22.33 -5.31
N GLN A 75 -7.94 -21.67 -4.25
CA GLN A 75 -7.98 -20.21 -4.19
C GLN A 75 -6.61 -19.61 -3.86
N PHE A 76 -5.85 -20.25 -2.99
CA PHE A 76 -4.49 -19.86 -2.67
C PHE A 76 -3.60 -19.92 -3.92
N ASP A 77 -3.59 -21.06 -4.63
CA ASP A 77 -2.77 -21.28 -5.82
C ASP A 77 -3.09 -20.25 -6.91
N ARG A 78 -4.39 -20.04 -7.21
CA ARG A 78 -4.82 -19.01 -8.17
C ARG A 78 -4.38 -17.60 -7.79
N PHE A 79 -4.39 -17.28 -6.49
CA PHE A 79 -3.93 -15.98 -6.01
C PHE A 79 -2.42 -15.85 -6.17
N VAL A 80 -1.64 -16.85 -5.76
CA VAL A 80 -0.17 -16.85 -5.87
C VAL A 80 0.25 -16.75 -7.33
N ASP A 81 -0.33 -17.56 -8.21
CA ASP A 81 -0.05 -17.52 -9.65
C ASP A 81 -0.36 -16.15 -10.26
N SER A 82 -1.53 -15.60 -9.95
CA SER A 82 -1.90 -14.26 -10.43
C SER A 82 -0.95 -13.20 -9.87
N PHE A 83 -0.62 -13.26 -8.59
CA PHE A 83 0.29 -12.34 -7.95
C PHE A 83 1.67 -12.34 -8.63
N LEU A 84 2.26 -13.52 -8.82
CA LEU A 84 3.57 -13.68 -9.46
C LEU A 84 3.57 -13.18 -10.91
N LYS A 85 2.51 -13.47 -11.68
CA LYS A 85 2.34 -12.95 -13.05
C LYS A 85 2.36 -11.42 -13.12
N HIS A 86 1.71 -10.73 -12.19
CA HIS A 86 1.64 -9.27 -12.19
C HIS A 86 2.89 -8.59 -11.60
N ARG A 87 3.69 -9.31 -10.83
CA ARG A 87 4.85 -8.75 -10.13
C ARG A 87 6.01 -8.42 -11.07
N GLY A 88 6.31 -9.30 -12.03
CA GLY A 88 7.50 -9.21 -12.89
C GLY A 88 8.76 -9.82 -12.24
N THR A 89 9.91 -9.69 -12.91
CA THR A 89 11.19 -10.36 -12.56
C THR A 89 12.03 -9.65 -11.49
N SER A 90 11.45 -8.72 -10.72
CA SER A 90 12.17 -8.03 -9.65
C SER A 90 12.72 -9.05 -8.64
N GLY A 91 14.04 -9.03 -8.43
CA GLY A 91 14.78 -10.03 -7.67
C GLY A 91 14.20 -10.24 -6.26
N ILE A 92 13.50 -11.35 -6.08
CA ILE A 92 12.94 -11.74 -4.79
C ILE A 92 14.10 -12.16 -3.91
N LYS A 93 14.35 -11.42 -2.82
CA LYS A 93 15.43 -11.80 -1.88
C LYS A 93 14.95 -12.86 -0.88
N THR A 94 13.67 -12.83 -0.49
CA THR A 94 13.15 -13.72 0.54
C THR A 94 11.68 -14.05 0.26
N PHE A 95 11.42 -15.34 0.08
CA PHE A 95 10.10 -15.88 -0.24
C PHE A 95 9.67 -16.84 0.88
N HIS A 96 8.72 -16.42 1.71
CA HIS A 96 8.16 -17.27 2.76
C HIS A 96 6.79 -17.78 2.32
N LEU A 97 6.76 -19.05 1.92
CA LEU A 97 5.54 -19.84 1.87
C LEU A 97 5.34 -20.47 3.23
N LEU A 98 4.45 -19.91 4.05
CA LEU A 98 4.02 -20.56 5.27
C LEU A 98 2.96 -21.59 4.92
N LEU A 99 3.41 -22.68 4.29
CA LEU A 99 2.71 -23.96 4.23
C LEU A 99 3.07 -24.65 5.54
N PHE A 100 2.07 -24.92 6.37
CA PHE A 100 2.25 -25.52 7.70
C PHE A 100 3.42 -26.53 7.77
N SER A 101 4.41 -26.24 8.61
CA SER A 101 5.09 -27.29 9.41
C SER A 101 4.69 -26.99 10.85
N LEU A 102 3.61 -27.63 11.32
CA LEU A 102 3.57 -28.89 12.09
C LEU A 102 3.88 -28.66 13.59
N PRO A 103 3.30 -29.44 14.52
CA PRO A 103 2.47 -30.63 14.34
C PRO A 103 0.96 -30.37 14.35
#